data_AF-A0A7S2GK09-F1
#
_entry.id   AF-A0A7S2GK09-F1
#
_cell.length_a   1.000
_cell.length_b   1.000
_cell.length_c   1.000
_cell.angle_alpha   90.00
_cell.angle_beta   90.00
_cell.angle_gamma   90.00
#
_symmetry.space_group_name_H-M   'P 1'
#
loop_
_entity.id
_entity.type
_entity.pdbx_description
1 polymer ?
#
loop_
_entity_poly.entity_id
_entity_poly.type
_entity_poly.pdbx_seq_one_letter_code
_entity_poly.pdbx_strand_id
1 'polypeptide(L)'
;SYLNKFGGRSNATTTMEHTCYRFEIADDDGHAAFGGALEIFSRFFVSPSFNPEFIAKEVKAIDAEDSKNRTNDERRLLQIIKAETNPECSFSKYSTGSILTLRDEPMKAN
;
A
#
# COMPACT_ATOMS: atom_id res chain seq x y z
N SER A 1 -2.34 11.04 14.62
CA SER A 1 -2.40 11.47 13.20
C SER A 1 -3.26 12.72 13.10
N TYR A 2 -2.97 13.62 12.15
CA TYR A 2 -3.78 14.82 11.89
C TYR A 2 -5.24 14.45 11.64
N LEU A 3 -5.51 13.43 10.81
CA LEU A 3 -6.87 12.98 10.50
C LEU A 3 -7.64 12.55 11.76
N ASN A 4 -7.05 11.74 12.63
CA ASN A 4 -7.72 11.27 13.85
C ASN A 4 -8.15 12.41 14.79
N LYS A 5 -7.41 13.54 14.80
CA LYS A 5 -7.76 14.71 15.62
C LYS A 5 -9.07 15.35 15.17
N PHE A 6 -9.39 15.24 13.90
CA PHE A 6 -10.58 15.80 13.26
C PHE A 6 -11.54 14.69 12.79
N GLY A 7 -11.62 13.57 13.52
CA GLY A 7 -12.54 12.47 13.22
C GLY A 7 -12.36 11.81 11.84
N GLY A 8 -11.24 12.06 11.17
CA GLY A 8 -10.96 11.59 9.82
C GLY A 8 -10.28 10.23 9.76
N ARG A 9 -10.27 9.64 8.56
CA ARG A 9 -9.59 8.38 8.26
C ARG A 9 -9.00 8.42 6.85
N SER A 10 -8.02 7.57 6.58
CA SER A 10 -7.41 7.41 5.27
C SER A 10 -7.31 5.95 4.89
N ASN A 11 -7.28 5.68 3.60
CA ASN A 11 -6.99 4.36 3.08
C ASN A 11 -6.31 4.48 1.70
N ALA A 12 -5.63 3.42 1.29
CA ALA A 12 -5.06 3.30 -0.04
C ALA A 12 -5.28 1.89 -0.59
N THR A 13 -5.27 1.76 -1.91
CA THR A 13 -5.40 0.46 -2.56
C THR A 13 -4.59 0.44 -3.84
N THR A 14 -3.89 -0.67 -4.05
CA THR A 14 -3.10 -0.92 -5.25
C THR A 14 -3.75 -2.06 -6.03
N THR A 15 -4.10 -1.79 -7.29
CA THR A 15 -4.55 -2.78 -8.26
C THR A 15 -3.43 -3.00 -9.29
N MET A 16 -3.72 -3.78 -10.34
CA MET A 16 -2.73 -4.04 -11.39
C MET A 16 -2.34 -2.79 -12.18
N GLU A 17 -3.22 -1.78 -12.23
CA GLU A 17 -3.05 -0.60 -13.10
C GLU A 17 -3.12 0.72 -12.32
N HIS A 18 -3.68 0.72 -11.12
CA HIS A 18 -3.96 1.94 -10.37
C HIS A 18 -3.49 1.83 -8.93
N THR A 19 -2.99 2.94 -8.40
CA THR A 19 -2.83 3.13 -6.95
C THR A 19 -3.71 4.30 -6.53
N CYS A 20 -4.71 4.03 -5.70
CA CYS A 20 -5.69 5.01 -5.28
C CYS A 20 -5.49 5.35 -3.81
N TYR A 21 -5.24 6.63 -3.51
CA TYR A 21 -5.14 7.16 -2.15
C TYR A 21 -6.37 8.02 -1.86
N ARG A 22 -6.95 7.87 -0.67
CA ARG A 22 -8.12 8.66 -0.26
C ARG A 22 -8.08 8.97 1.23
N PHE A 23 -8.63 10.11 1.60
CA PHE A 23 -8.89 10.49 2.98
C PHE A 23 -10.26 11.14 3.11
N GLU A 24 -10.81 11.06 4.30
CA GLU A 24 -12.00 11.80 4.73
C GLU A 24 -11.69 12.45 6.09
N ILE A 25 -12.33 13.57 6.37
CA ILE A 25 -12.17 14.33 7.60
C ILE A 25 -13.53 14.87 8.03
N ALA A 26 -13.85 14.79 9.33
CA ALA A 26 -15.02 15.46 9.87
C ALA A 26 -14.64 16.93 10.07
N ASP A 27 -15.44 17.82 9.51
CA ASP A 27 -15.07 19.20 9.34
C ASP A 27 -16.26 20.10 9.67
N ASP A 28 -16.23 20.63 10.90
CA ASP A 28 -17.30 21.43 11.48
C ASP A 28 -16.91 22.92 11.55
N ASP A 29 -15.67 23.26 11.17
CA ASP A 29 -15.05 24.59 11.35
C ASP A 29 -14.41 25.12 10.05
N GLY A 30 -15.28 25.45 9.08
CA GLY A 30 -14.93 26.30 7.94
C GLY A 30 -13.84 25.79 7.00
N HIS A 31 -13.61 24.47 6.90
CA HIS A 31 -12.62 23.85 6.01
C HIS A 31 -11.14 24.02 6.37
N ALA A 32 -10.83 24.58 7.55
CA ALA A 32 -9.45 24.67 8.01
C ALA A 32 -8.81 23.28 8.21
N ALA A 33 -9.59 22.33 8.73
CA ALA A 33 -9.14 20.96 8.92
C ALA A 33 -8.81 20.30 7.58
N PHE A 34 -9.67 20.47 6.57
CA PHE A 34 -9.44 19.96 5.23
C PHE A 34 -8.17 20.51 4.58
N GLY A 35 -7.91 21.83 4.69
CA GLY A 35 -6.72 22.46 4.14
C GLY A 35 -5.42 21.83 4.62
N GLY A 36 -5.27 21.65 5.94
CA GLY A 36 -4.09 20.98 6.49
C GLY A 36 -3.99 19.48 6.16
N ALA A 37 -5.12 18.78 6.06
CA ALA A 37 -5.14 17.39 5.61
C ALA A 37 -4.67 17.26 4.16
N LEU A 38 -5.14 18.14 3.28
CA LEU A 38 -4.77 18.19 1.86
C LEU A 38 -3.30 18.54 1.69
N GLU A 39 -2.76 19.47 2.49
CA GLU A 39 -1.33 19.79 2.47
C GLU A 39 -0.50 18.55 2.80
N ILE A 40 -0.81 17.84 3.90
CA ILE A 40 -0.11 16.59 4.27
C ILE A 40 -0.25 15.54 3.17
N PHE A 41 -1.47 15.36 2.64
CA PHE A 41 -1.76 14.38 1.59
C PHE A 41 -0.96 14.67 0.30
N SER A 42 -0.86 15.93 -0.11
CA SER A 42 -0.13 16.34 -1.31
C SER A 42 1.36 15.96 -1.26
N ARG A 43 1.96 15.95 -0.06
CA ARG A 43 3.38 15.60 0.11
C ARG A 43 3.70 14.17 -0.29
N PHE A 44 2.72 13.26 -0.26
CA PHE A 44 2.91 11.87 -0.70
C PHE A 44 3.31 11.80 -2.18
N PHE A 45 2.85 12.75 -2.99
CA PHE A 45 3.09 12.80 -4.44
C PHE A 45 4.22 13.74 -4.83
N VAL A 46 4.64 14.63 -3.92
CA VAL A 46 5.68 15.64 -4.19
C VAL A 46 7.04 15.22 -3.66
N SER A 47 7.13 14.78 -2.41
CA SER A 47 8.40 14.44 -1.77
C SER A 47 8.19 13.42 -0.64
N PRO A 48 7.89 12.15 -0.99
CA PRO A 48 7.85 11.06 -0.03
C PRO A 48 9.26 10.83 0.56
N SER A 49 9.34 10.70 1.88
CA SER A 49 10.64 10.65 2.58
C SER A 49 11.31 9.27 2.58
N PHE A 50 10.56 8.20 2.30
CA PHE A 50 11.05 6.81 2.26
C PHE A 50 12.05 6.47 3.38
N ASN A 51 11.70 6.85 4.61
CA ASN A 51 12.58 6.65 5.77
C ASN A 51 12.85 5.14 5.99
N PRO A 52 14.12 4.71 6.05
CA PRO A 52 14.50 3.29 6.15
C PRO A 52 13.87 2.54 7.33
N GLU A 53 13.70 3.18 8.49
CA GLU A 53 13.10 2.55 9.66
C GLU A 53 11.62 2.24 9.43
N PHE A 54 10.91 3.15 8.76
CA PHE A 54 9.50 2.95 8.43
C PHE A 54 9.34 1.95 7.30
N ILE A 55 10.25 1.92 6.32
CA ILE A 55 10.27 0.87 5.27
C ILE A 55 10.40 -0.51 5.91
N ALA A 56 11.34 -0.69 6.86
CA ALA A 56 11.54 -1.99 7.51
C ALA A 56 10.31 -2.45 8.31
N LYS A 57 9.54 -1.52 8.88
CA LYS A 57 8.26 -1.82 9.55
C LYS A 57 7.17 -2.14 8.53
N GLU A 58 7.08 -1.38 7.45
CA GLU A 58 6.07 -1.55 6.40
C GLU A 58 6.23 -2.88 5.67
N VAL A 59 7.45 -3.32 5.39
CA VAL A 59 7.70 -4.65 4.79
C VAL A 59 7.15 -5.78 5.67
N LYS A 60 7.22 -5.65 7.00
CA LYS A 60 6.61 -6.63 7.92
C LYS A 60 5.09 -6.58 7.90
N ALA A 61 4.51 -5.39 7.73
CA ALA A 61 3.06 -5.25 7.60
C ALA A 61 2.55 -5.89 6.30
N ILE A 62 3.26 -5.69 5.19
CA ILE A 62 2.96 -6.32 3.90
C ILE A 62 3.10 -7.85 4.01
N ASP A 63 4.14 -8.35 4.68
CA ASP A 63 4.31 -9.80 4.90
C ASP A 63 3.18 -10.43 5.72
N ALA A 64 2.66 -9.69 6.71
CA ALA A 64 1.47 -10.10 7.45
C ALA A 64 0.20 -10.09 6.58
N GLU A 65 0.07 -9.12 5.67
CA GLU A 65 -1.01 -9.07 4.68
C GLU A 65 -0.94 -10.27 3.72
N ASP A 66 0.25 -10.59 3.19
CA ASP A 66 0.45 -11.78 2.37
C ASP A 66 0.08 -13.06 3.12
N SER A 67 0.59 -13.21 4.35
CA SER A 67 0.29 -14.37 5.19
C SER A 67 -1.20 -14.58 5.38
N LYS A 68 -1.96 -13.49 5.57
CA LYS A 68 -3.43 -13.51 5.64
C LYS A 68 -4.06 -13.89 4.28
N ASN A 69 -3.52 -13.39 3.18
CA ASN A 69 -4.04 -13.66 1.83
C ASN A 69 -3.82 -15.13 1.40
N ARG A 70 -2.79 -15.82 1.90
CA ARG A 70 -2.51 -17.23 1.56
C ARG A 70 -3.62 -18.21 1.96
N THR A 71 -4.43 -17.87 2.96
CA THR A 71 -5.58 -18.65 3.40
C THR A 71 -6.92 -18.13 2.86
N ASN A 72 -6.90 -17.10 2.01
CA ASN A 72 -8.10 -16.55 1.39
C ASN A 72 -8.29 -17.17 -0.01
N ASP A 73 -9.40 -17.86 -0.23
CA ASP A 73 -9.63 -18.61 -1.48
C ASP A 73 -9.72 -17.71 -2.73
N GLU A 74 -10.28 -16.51 -2.62
CA GLU A 74 -10.33 -15.57 -3.75
C GLU A 74 -8.94 -15.12 -4.16
N ARG A 75 -8.06 -14.85 -3.17
CA ARG A 75 -6.67 -14.48 -3.40
C ARG A 75 -5.86 -15.64 -3.97
N ARG A 76 -6.08 -16.86 -3.48
CA ARG A 76 -5.45 -18.08 -3.99
C ARG A 76 -5.85 -18.33 -5.45
N LEU A 77 -7.14 -18.26 -5.75
CA LEU A 77 -7.67 -18.43 -7.11
C LEU A 77 -7.08 -17.38 -8.06
N LEU A 78 -7.04 -16.11 -7.65
CA LEU A 78 -6.41 -15.05 -8.44
C LEU A 78 -4.95 -15.37 -8.74
N GLN A 79 -4.18 -15.83 -7.74
CA GLN A 79 -2.77 -16.16 -7.95
C GLN A 79 -2.57 -17.37 -8.87
N ILE A 80 -3.46 -18.37 -8.83
CA ILE A 80 -3.46 -19.49 -9.78
C ILE A 80 -3.71 -18.98 -11.20
N ILE A 81 -4.75 -18.15 -11.41
CA ILE A 81 -5.06 -17.58 -12.73
C ILE A 81 -3.85 -16.81 -13.26
N LYS A 82 -3.19 -16.01 -12.42
CA LYS A 82 -1.98 -15.26 -12.80
C LYS A 82 -0.83 -16.20 -13.19
N ALA A 83 -0.62 -17.29 -12.46
CA ALA A 83 0.43 -18.27 -12.75
C ALA A 83 0.21 -19.04 -14.07
N GLU A 84 -1.05 -19.26 -14.46
CA GLU A 84 -1.40 -19.92 -15.73
C GLU A 84 -1.38 -18.96 -16.95
N THR A 85 -1.18 -17.66 -16.73
CA THR A 85 -1.00 -16.71 -17.84
C THR A 85 0.44 -16.74 -18.38
N ASN A 86 0.62 -16.19 -19.59
CA ASN A 86 1.95 -16.05 -20.18
C ASN A 86 2.92 -15.38 -19.18
N PRO A 87 4.03 -16.04 -18.80
CA PRO A 87 5.00 -15.50 -17.85
C PRO A 87 5.56 -14.13 -18.23
N GLU A 88 5.67 -13.84 -19.53
CA GLU A 88 6.13 -12.54 -20.05
C GLU A 88 5.11 -11.40 -19.86
N CYS A 89 3.85 -11.73 -19.56
CA CYS A 89 2.82 -10.74 -19.29
C CYS A 89 2.99 -10.19 -17.86
N SER A 90 2.91 -8.87 -17.69
CA SER A 90 2.94 -8.24 -16.36
C SER A 90 1.84 -8.75 -15.42
N PHE A 91 0.76 -9.33 -15.96
CA PHE A 91 -0.29 -9.96 -15.15
C PHE A 91 0.18 -11.20 -14.38
N SER A 92 1.23 -11.91 -14.83
CA SER A 92 1.75 -13.10 -14.14
C SER A 92 2.43 -12.77 -12.79
N LYS A 93 2.84 -11.51 -12.61
CA LYS A 93 3.63 -11.06 -11.46
C LYS A 93 2.89 -11.20 -10.14
N TYR A 94 3.61 -11.63 -9.11
CA TYR A 94 3.10 -11.63 -7.74
C TYR A 94 3.04 -10.18 -7.20
N SER A 95 1.84 -9.69 -6.89
CA SER A 95 1.57 -8.25 -6.73
C SER A 95 1.51 -7.75 -5.29
N THR A 96 1.28 -8.63 -4.30
CA THR A 96 1.23 -8.22 -2.88
C THR A 96 2.64 -7.97 -2.35
N GLY A 97 3.58 -8.84 -2.68
CA GLY A 97 4.92 -8.82 -2.10
C GLY A 97 4.97 -9.52 -0.74
N SER A 98 6.17 -9.87 -0.32
CA SER A 98 6.46 -10.47 1.00
C SER A 98 7.84 -9.99 1.47
N ILE A 99 8.23 -10.38 2.68
CA ILE A 99 9.58 -10.10 3.17
C ILE A 99 10.67 -10.66 2.26
N LEU A 100 10.38 -11.78 1.59
CA LEU A 100 11.29 -12.41 0.62
C LEU A 100 11.51 -11.49 -0.59
N THR A 101 10.42 -11.06 -1.22
CA THR A 101 10.48 -10.31 -2.48
C THR A 101 10.82 -8.83 -2.29
N LEU A 102 10.52 -8.24 -1.13
CA LEU A 102 10.72 -6.81 -0.86
C LEU A 102 12.01 -6.50 -0.08
N ARG A 103 12.64 -7.50 0.55
CA ARG A 103 13.88 -7.32 1.33
C ARG A 103 14.94 -8.36 1.01
N ASP A 104 14.66 -9.65 1.21
CA ASP A 104 15.71 -10.67 1.23
C ASP A 104 16.32 -10.95 -0.15
N GLU A 105 15.50 -11.01 -1.19
CA GLU A 105 15.96 -11.16 -2.58
C GLU A 105 16.70 -9.90 -3.08
N PRO A 106 16.15 -8.68 -2.94
CA PRO A 106 16.87 -7.46 -3.30
C PRO A 106 18.23 -7.29 -2.60
N MET A 107 18.34 -7.68 -1.32
CA MET A 107 19.61 -7.57 -0.59
C MET A 107 20.67 -8.57 -1.05
N LYS A 108 20.29 -9.70 -1.65
CA LYS A 108 21.24 -10.69 -2.21
C LYS A 108 21.76 -10.31 -3.60
N ALA A 109 21.04 -9.43 -4.29
CA ALA A 109 21.40 -8.96 -5.63
C ALA A 109 22.41 -7.78 -5.60
N ASN A 110 22.78 -7.30 -4.41
CA ASN A 110 23.81 -6.30 -4.16
C ASN A 110 25.09 -6.94 -3.60
#